data_AF-A0A933N3W9-F1
#
_entry.id   AF-A0A933N3W9-F1
#
_cell.length_a   1.000
_cell.length_b   1.000
_cell.length_c   1.000
_cell.angle_alpha   90.00
_cell.angle_beta   90.00
_cell.angle_gamma   90.00
#
_symmetry.space_group_name_H-M   'P 1'
#
loop_
_entity.id
_entity.type
_entity.pdbx_description
1 polymer ?
#
loop_
_entity_poly.entity_id
_entity_poly.type
_entity_poly.pdbx_seq_one_letter_code
_entity_poly.pdbx_strand_id
1 'polypeptide(L)'
;MQQLGLKILNDITWVKPNPPPNLSCRYFTHAAETVIWAAKNSASTHLFNYREMRRSAGGKQMKSVWQIYPPANSEKAFGKHPTQKPLELLERIISASSNPGDLVLDPFMGSGTTGIASIRLKRRFVGIELESSYIEMSIKRIKQAVESSASRLPLAMKTAKMHNGIPLCPDLWSGKPWDKGEFEGESNFPLISGTGMKKTPCRVR
;
A
#
# COMPACT_ATOMS: atom_id res chain seq x y z
N MET A 1 -10.89 -17.48 -16.24
CA MET A 1 -9.53 -16.88 -16.26
C MET A 1 -8.57 -17.65 -17.17
N GLN A 2 -8.39 -18.96 -16.98
CA GLN A 2 -7.47 -19.75 -17.83
C GLN A 2 -7.90 -19.79 -19.31
N GLN A 3 -9.19 -19.89 -19.59
CA GLN A 3 -9.74 -19.76 -20.95
C GLN A 3 -9.46 -18.38 -21.60
N LEU A 4 -9.23 -17.34 -20.79
CA LEU A 4 -8.86 -15.99 -21.25
C LEU A 4 -7.34 -15.82 -21.41
N GLY A 5 -6.54 -16.88 -21.24
CA GLY A 5 -5.09 -16.85 -21.37
C GLY A 5 -4.33 -16.21 -20.21
N LEU A 6 -5.01 -15.90 -19.09
CA LEU A 6 -4.38 -15.35 -17.88
C LEU A 6 -3.51 -16.41 -17.19
N LYS A 7 -2.30 -16.01 -16.78
CA LYS A 7 -1.40 -16.88 -16.02
C LYS A 7 -1.67 -16.74 -14.53
N ILE A 8 -2.21 -17.78 -13.90
CA ILE A 8 -2.38 -17.81 -12.43
C ILE A 8 -1.00 -17.92 -11.79
N LEU A 9 -0.72 -17.03 -10.84
CA LEU A 9 0.53 -16.98 -10.09
C LEU A 9 0.37 -17.63 -8.72
N ASN A 10 -0.68 -17.21 -7.99
CA ASN A 10 -0.96 -17.71 -6.65
C ASN A 10 -2.45 -17.69 -6.37
N ASP A 11 -2.90 -18.69 -5.63
CA ASP A 11 -4.12 -18.65 -4.83
C ASP A 11 -3.77 -18.20 -3.41
N ILE A 12 -4.47 -17.19 -2.93
CA ILE A 12 -4.26 -16.62 -1.60
C ILE A 12 -5.52 -16.87 -0.79
N THR A 13 -5.36 -17.51 0.36
CA THR A 13 -6.47 -17.79 1.28
C THR A 13 -6.52 -16.69 2.34
N TRP A 14 -7.54 -15.85 2.30
CA TRP A 14 -7.86 -14.92 3.38
C TRP A 14 -8.69 -15.63 4.44
N VAL A 15 -8.05 -15.90 5.59
CA VAL A 15 -8.68 -16.46 6.78
C VAL A 15 -9.20 -15.33 7.66
N LYS A 16 -10.48 -15.40 8.01
CA LYS A 16 -11.16 -14.54 8.97
C LYS A 16 -10.97 -15.16 10.35
N PRO A 17 -10.24 -14.53 11.29
CA PRO A 17 -9.97 -15.12 12.60
C PRO A 17 -11.24 -15.40 13.41
N ASN A 18 -12.24 -14.51 13.30
CA ASN A 18 -13.53 -14.61 14.01
C ASN A 18 -14.68 -14.64 13.00
N PRO A 19 -14.91 -15.76 12.28
CA PRO A 19 -16.01 -15.85 11.34
C PRO A 19 -17.34 -16.03 12.08
N PRO A 20 -18.45 -15.48 11.55
CA PRO A 20 -19.76 -15.72 12.14
C PRO A 20 -20.08 -17.22 12.09
N PRO A 21 -20.60 -17.81 13.19
CA PRO A 21 -20.89 -19.23 13.23
C PRO A 21 -21.99 -19.61 12.24
N ASN A 22 -21.93 -20.82 11.71
CA ASN A 22 -22.99 -21.34 10.84
C ASN A 22 -24.21 -21.74 11.67
N LEU A 23 -25.29 -20.94 11.59
CA LEU A 23 -26.52 -21.15 12.34
C LEU A 23 -27.30 -22.41 11.93
N SER A 24 -27.05 -22.97 10.74
CA SER A 24 -27.75 -24.17 10.27
C SER A 24 -27.25 -25.45 10.94
N CYS A 25 -26.08 -25.43 11.59
CA CYS A 25 -25.39 -26.59 12.17
C CYS A 25 -25.20 -27.79 11.22
N ARG A 26 -25.37 -27.59 9.91
CA ARG A 26 -25.28 -28.64 8.88
C ARG A 26 -23.99 -28.60 8.05
N TYR A 27 -23.27 -27.47 8.09
CA TYR A 27 -22.08 -27.23 7.29
C TYR A 27 -20.97 -26.60 8.12
N PHE A 28 -19.74 -26.69 7.62
CA PHE A 28 -18.62 -25.97 8.20
C PHE A 28 -18.84 -24.45 8.15
N THR A 29 -18.24 -23.74 9.11
CA THR A 29 -18.26 -22.28 9.13
C THR A 29 -17.39 -21.74 8.00
N HIS A 30 -17.94 -20.83 7.19
CA HIS A 30 -17.20 -20.14 6.13
C HIS A 30 -16.19 -19.16 6.73
N ALA A 31 -15.01 -19.71 7.06
CA ALA A 31 -13.94 -18.99 7.72
C ALA A 31 -12.95 -18.32 6.75
N ALA A 32 -12.99 -18.65 5.45
CA ALA A 32 -12.03 -18.15 4.48
C ALA A 32 -12.66 -17.70 3.17
N GLU A 33 -12.00 -16.75 2.51
CA GLU A 33 -12.23 -16.34 1.13
C GLU A 33 -10.95 -16.51 0.30
N THR A 34 -11.08 -16.71 -1.00
CA THR A 34 -9.92 -16.92 -1.90
C THR A 34 -9.71 -15.71 -2.79
N VAL A 35 -8.47 -15.22 -2.84
CA VAL A 35 -8.00 -14.21 -3.78
C VAL A 35 -7.15 -14.91 -4.83
N ILE A 36 -7.49 -14.72 -6.11
CA ILE A 36 -6.72 -15.26 -7.23
C ILE A 36 -5.80 -14.17 -7.76
N TRP A 37 -4.49 -14.42 -7.73
CA TRP A 37 -3.49 -13.56 -8.34
C TRP A 37 -3.12 -14.11 -9.70
N ALA A 38 -3.37 -13.33 -10.76
CA ALA A 38 -2.96 -13.69 -12.12
C ALA A 38 -2.25 -12.54 -12.85
N ALA A 39 -1.37 -12.89 -13.77
CA ALA A 39 -0.77 -12.00 -14.74
C ALA A 39 -1.56 -12.03 -16.07
N LYS A 40 -1.38 -10.98 -16.88
CA LYS A 40 -2.12 -10.76 -18.14
C LYS A 40 -1.98 -11.94 -19.13
N ASN A 41 -0.79 -12.50 -19.25
CA ASN A 41 -0.52 -13.68 -20.08
C ASN A 41 0.74 -14.42 -19.59
N SER A 42 1.04 -15.57 -20.20
CA SER A 42 2.20 -16.39 -19.83
C SER A 42 3.55 -15.71 -20.04
N ALA A 43 3.64 -14.84 -21.05
CA ALA A 43 4.84 -14.09 -21.41
C ALA A 43 5.05 -12.81 -20.58
N SER A 44 4.01 -12.30 -19.93
CA SER A 44 4.07 -11.05 -19.18
C SER A 44 4.89 -11.21 -17.92
N THR A 45 5.81 -10.27 -17.70
CA THR A 45 6.42 -10.06 -16.40
C THR A 45 5.39 -9.39 -15.50
N HIS A 46 5.30 -9.86 -14.25
CA HIS A 46 4.46 -9.23 -13.25
C HIS A 46 5.35 -8.55 -12.22
N LEU A 47 4.88 -7.43 -11.68
CA LEU A 47 5.53 -6.79 -10.56
C LEU A 47 5.15 -7.53 -9.27
N PHE A 48 6.17 -7.90 -8.48
CA PHE A 48 5.99 -8.38 -7.12
C PHE A 48 6.99 -7.70 -6.18
N ASN A 49 6.50 -6.85 -5.29
CA ASN A 49 7.33 -6.11 -4.34
C ASN A 49 7.76 -7.00 -3.16
N TYR A 50 8.67 -7.94 -3.43
CA TYR A 50 9.16 -8.91 -2.45
C TYR A 50 9.71 -8.26 -1.18
N ARG A 51 10.46 -7.15 -1.31
CA ARG A 51 11.05 -6.43 -0.17
C ARG A 51 9.98 -5.87 0.77
N GLU A 52 8.91 -5.28 0.22
CA GLU A 52 7.79 -4.75 1.00
C GLU A 52 6.99 -5.87 1.67
N MET A 53 6.76 -6.97 0.95
CA MET A 53 6.07 -8.14 1.50
C MET A 53 6.87 -8.83 2.60
N ARG A 54 8.20 -8.88 2.46
CA ARG A 54 9.09 -9.40 3.51
C ARG A 54 9.09 -8.49 4.74
N ARG A 55 9.07 -7.16 4.55
CA ARG A 55 9.00 -6.19 5.65
C ARG A 55 7.69 -6.32 6.41
N SER A 56 6.55 -6.39 5.71
CA SER A 56 5.23 -6.52 6.36
C SER A 56 5.03 -7.86 7.06
N ALA A 57 5.74 -8.92 6.64
CA ALA A 57 5.76 -10.22 7.30
C ALA A 57 6.87 -10.37 8.36
N GLY A 58 7.42 -9.27 8.89
CA GLY A 58 8.40 -9.29 9.98
C GLY A 58 9.76 -9.88 9.58
N GLY A 59 10.20 -9.64 8.35
CA GLY A 59 11.49 -10.11 7.81
C GLY A 59 11.45 -11.52 7.21
N LYS A 60 10.30 -12.20 7.25
CA LYS A 60 10.09 -13.53 6.64
C LYS A 60 9.37 -13.42 5.29
N GLN A 61 9.45 -14.46 4.47
CA GLN A 61 8.68 -14.50 3.24
C GLN A 61 7.18 -14.54 3.53
N MET A 62 6.42 -13.69 2.83
CA MET A 62 4.96 -13.64 2.94
C MET A 62 4.35 -14.96 2.46
N LYS A 63 3.43 -15.52 3.25
CA LYS A 63 2.72 -16.76 2.93
C LYS A 63 1.46 -16.47 2.10
N SER A 64 0.92 -17.49 1.43
CA SER A 64 -0.36 -17.41 0.72
C SER A 64 -1.59 -17.41 1.64
N VAL A 65 -1.41 -17.73 2.93
CA VAL A 65 -2.49 -17.70 3.92
C VAL A 65 -2.41 -16.42 4.74
N TRP A 66 -3.42 -15.57 4.62
CA TRP A 66 -3.48 -14.27 5.28
C TRP A 66 -4.57 -14.27 6.35
N GLN A 67 -4.18 -14.04 7.59
CA GLN A 67 -5.12 -13.83 8.69
C GLN A 67 -5.39 -12.33 8.80
N ILE A 68 -6.58 -11.89 8.39
CA ILE A 68 -6.99 -10.48 8.43
C ILE A 68 -8.40 -10.40 9.01
N TYR A 69 -8.61 -9.48 9.95
CA TYR A 69 -9.91 -9.29 10.58
C TYR A 69 -10.92 -8.64 9.61
N PRO A 70 -12.23 -8.86 9.83
CA PRO A 70 -13.26 -8.11 9.13
C PRO A 70 -13.13 -6.59 9.34
N PRO A 71 -13.72 -5.77 8.45
CA PRO A 71 -13.62 -4.31 8.56
C PRO A 71 -14.09 -3.81 9.92
N ALA A 72 -13.27 -2.97 10.56
CA ALA A 72 -13.57 -2.38 11.85
C ALA A 72 -14.78 -1.43 11.76
N ASN A 73 -15.38 -1.10 12.91
CA ASN A 73 -16.51 -0.16 12.95
C ASN A 73 -16.11 1.25 12.45
N SER A 74 -14.87 1.66 12.67
CA SER A 74 -14.32 2.93 12.15
C SER A 74 -14.31 2.96 10.61
N GLU A 75 -14.11 1.82 9.95
CA GLU A 75 -14.14 1.72 8.50
C GLU A 75 -15.57 1.83 7.92
N LYS A 76 -16.60 1.71 8.77
CA LYS A 76 -18.03 1.78 8.42
C LYS A 76 -18.69 3.10 8.81
N ALA A 77 -17.90 4.12 9.14
CA ALA A 77 -18.39 5.40 9.66
C ALA A 77 -19.39 6.14 8.74
N PHE A 78 -19.39 5.85 7.43
CA PHE A 78 -20.22 6.53 6.43
C PHE A 78 -21.39 5.68 5.90
N GLY A 79 -21.66 4.55 6.55
CA GLY A 79 -22.70 3.61 6.16
C GLY A 79 -22.19 2.18 6.04
N LYS A 80 -23.13 1.23 5.96
CA LYS A 80 -22.84 -0.20 5.92
C LYS A 80 -23.02 -0.71 4.50
N HIS A 81 -21.93 -1.06 3.83
CA HIS A 81 -21.98 -1.90 2.64
C HIS A 81 -21.95 -3.38 3.07
N PRO A 82 -22.85 -4.24 2.56
CA PRO A 82 -23.00 -5.62 3.04
C PRO A 82 -21.71 -6.43 2.91
N THR A 83 -20.95 -6.20 1.83
CA THR A 83 -19.74 -6.95 1.48
C THR A 83 -18.46 -6.11 1.51
N GLN A 84 -18.40 -5.10 2.38
CA GLN A 84 -17.20 -4.27 2.53
C GLN A 84 -15.97 -5.13 2.87
N LYS A 85 -14.90 -5.00 2.08
CA LYS A 85 -13.60 -5.63 2.35
C LYS A 85 -12.77 -4.80 3.32
N PRO A 86 -11.94 -5.42 4.18
CA PRO A 86 -11.11 -4.72 5.14
C PRO A 86 -9.97 -3.98 4.43
N LEU A 87 -9.63 -2.80 4.93
CA LEU A 87 -8.63 -1.95 4.30
C LEU A 87 -7.23 -2.58 4.24
N GLU A 88 -6.83 -3.30 5.29
CA GLU A 88 -5.53 -4.00 5.36
C GLU A 88 -5.34 -5.00 4.21
N LEU A 89 -6.42 -5.72 3.82
CA LEU A 89 -6.37 -6.68 2.73
C LEU A 89 -6.04 -5.99 1.40
N LEU A 90 -6.70 -4.86 1.12
CA LEU A 90 -6.51 -4.10 -0.12
C LEU A 90 -5.16 -3.39 -0.12
N GLU A 91 -4.73 -2.83 1.01
CA GLU A 91 -3.40 -2.23 1.15
C GLU A 91 -2.29 -3.27 0.86
N ARG A 92 -2.44 -4.50 1.36
CA ARG A 92 -1.49 -5.59 1.08
C ARG A 92 -1.45 -5.95 -0.39
N ILE A 93 -2.61 -6.16 -1.03
CA ILE A 93 -2.70 -6.51 -2.45
C ILE A 93 -2.05 -5.41 -3.32
N ILE A 94 -2.41 -4.15 -3.11
CA ILE A 94 -1.90 -3.02 -3.88
C ILE A 94 -0.40 -2.83 -3.65
N SER A 95 0.07 -2.88 -2.40
CA SER A 95 1.50 -2.76 -2.09
C SER A 95 2.33 -3.86 -2.75
N ALA A 96 1.81 -5.09 -2.80
CA ALA A 96 2.50 -6.22 -3.38
C ALA A 96 2.63 -6.15 -4.91
N SER A 97 1.65 -5.54 -5.59
CA SER A 97 1.49 -5.61 -7.05
C SER A 97 1.65 -4.28 -7.80
N SER A 98 1.91 -3.17 -7.09
CA SER A 98 2.04 -1.84 -7.69
C SER A 98 3.12 -0.99 -7.00
N ASN A 99 3.65 0.00 -7.70
CA ASN A 99 4.52 1.04 -7.19
C ASN A 99 3.77 2.36 -6.97
N PRO A 100 4.29 3.29 -6.16
CA PRO A 100 3.74 4.64 -6.07
C PRO A 100 3.62 5.30 -7.45
N GLY A 101 2.47 5.94 -7.74
CA GLY A 101 2.15 6.54 -9.04
C GLY A 101 1.43 5.62 -10.04
N ASP A 102 1.47 4.30 -9.83
CA ASP A 102 0.74 3.34 -10.68
C ASP A 102 -0.77 3.55 -10.58
N LEU A 103 -1.49 3.09 -11.62
CA LEU A 103 -2.94 3.18 -11.71
C LEU A 103 -3.58 1.85 -11.32
N VAL A 104 -4.48 1.89 -10.33
CA VAL A 104 -5.28 0.74 -9.88
C VAL A 104 -6.71 0.88 -10.43
N LEU A 105 -7.22 -0.18 -11.05
CA LEU A 105 -8.61 -0.26 -11.52
C LEU A 105 -9.40 -1.21 -10.63
N ASP A 106 -10.57 -0.75 -10.17
CA ASP A 106 -11.56 -1.59 -9.51
C ASP A 106 -12.91 -1.48 -10.21
N PRO A 107 -13.34 -2.52 -10.97
CA PRO A 107 -14.60 -2.50 -11.68
C PRO A 107 -15.84 -2.68 -10.78
N PHE A 108 -15.63 -3.01 -9.49
CA PHE A 108 -16.70 -3.27 -8.52
C PHE A 108 -16.38 -2.57 -7.20
N MET A 109 -16.19 -1.25 -7.25
CA MET A 109 -15.60 -0.52 -6.13
C MET A 109 -16.47 -0.52 -4.86
N GLY A 110 -17.79 -0.69 -4.97
CA GLY A 110 -18.74 -0.70 -3.86
C GLY A 110 -18.50 0.46 -2.91
N SER A 111 -18.17 0.13 -1.66
CA SER A 111 -17.89 1.11 -0.61
C SER A 111 -16.64 2.00 -0.85
N GLY A 112 -15.81 1.73 -1.85
CA GLY A 112 -14.62 2.53 -2.20
C GLY A 112 -13.35 2.18 -1.42
N THR A 113 -13.26 1.02 -0.77
CA THR A 113 -12.08 0.63 0.03
C THR A 113 -10.80 0.62 -0.81
N THR A 114 -10.85 0.17 -2.07
CA THR A 114 -9.70 0.15 -2.98
C THR A 114 -9.17 1.56 -3.27
N GLY A 115 -10.05 2.55 -3.40
CA GLY A 115 -9.67 3.95 -3.60
C GLY A 115 -8.95 4.52 -2.37
N ILE A 116 -9.46 4.24 -1.17
CA ILE A 116 -8.83 4.68 0.09
C ILE A 116 -7.44 4.05 0.25
N ALA A 117 -7.31 2.74 0.00
CA ALA A 117 -6.03 2.04 0.04
C ALA A 117 -5.03 2.64 -0.96
N SER A 118 -5.49 2.92 -2.19
CA SER A 118 -4.67 3.53 -3.24
C SER A 118 -4.15 4.91 -2.83
N ILE A 119 -5.01 5.77 -2.27
CA ILE A 119 -4.62 7.12 -1.81
C ILE A 119 -3.56 7.04 -0.71
N ARG A 120 -3.77 6.20 0.31
CA ARG A 120 -2.81 6.01 1.41
C ARG A 120 -1.45 5.53 0.93
N LEU A 121 -1.46 4.67 -0.08
CA LEU A 121 -0.27 4.13 -0.71
C LEU A 121 0.29 5.05 -1.82
N LYS A 122 -0.28 6.23 -2.08
CA LYS A 122 0.15 7.15 -3.15
C LYS A 122 0.07 6.52 -4.56
N ARG A 123 -0.97 5.75 -4.83
CA ARG A 123 -1.34 5.22 -6.16
C ARG A 123 -2.52 6.01 -6.73
N ARG A 124 -2.61 6.07 -8.05
CA ARG A 124 -3.80 6.57 -8.75
C ARG A 124 -4.84 5.46 -8.79
N PHE A 125 -6.12 5.83 -8.85
CA PHE A 125 -7.22 4.87 -8.80
C PHE A 125 -8.35 5.26 -9.73
N VAL A 126 -8.96 4.26 -10.37
CA VAL A 126 -10.25 4.37 -11.08
C VAL A 126 -11.17 3.29 -10.53
N GLY A 127 -12.33 3.72 -10.02
CA GLY A 127 -13.37 2.84 -9.50
C GLY A 127 -14.63 2.94 -10.33
N ILE A 128 -15.26 1.80 -10.61
CA ILE A 128 -16.54 1.72 -11.30
C ILE A 128 -17.53 1.05 -10.34
N GLU A 129 -18.73 1.62 -10.23
CA GLU A 129 -19.84 1.08 -9.44
C GLU A 129 -21.13 1.39 -10.19
N LEU A 130 -22.11 0.49 -10.08
CA LEU A 130 -23.41 0.61 -10.73
C LEU A 130 -24.40 1.35 -9.82
N GLU A 131 -24.36 1.07 -8.51
CA GLU A 131 -25.32 1.58 -7.54
C GLU A 131 -24.97 3.00 -7.07
N SER A 132 -25.84 3.97 -7.36
CA SER A 132 -25.65 5.38 -7.01
C SER A 132 -25.44 5.61 -5.50
N SER A 133 -26.17 4.87 -4.66
CA SER A 133 -26.04 4.96 -3.20
C SER A 133 -24.63 4.60 -2.70
N TYR A 134 -23.97 3.64 -3.33
CA TYR A 134 -22.59 3.25 -3.02
C TYR A 134 -21.57 4.22 -3.60
N ILE A 135 -21.86 4.82 -4.77
CA ILE A 135 -21.07 5.92 -5.33
C ILE A 135 -21.04 7.11 -4.36
N GLU A 136 -22.18 7.56 -3.86
CA GLU A 136 -22.24 8.68 -2.91
C GLU A 136 -21.48 8.38 -1.61
N MET A 137 -21.61 7.16 -1.09
CA MET A 137 -20.88 6.70 0.09
C MET A 137 -19.36 6.70 -0.15
N SER A 138 -18.92 6.13 -1.27
CA SER A 138 -17.49 6.04 -1.61
C SER A 138 -16.86 7.42 -1.82
N ILE A 139 -17.58 8.36 -2.44
CA ILE A 139 -17.13 9.76 -2.61
C ILE A 139 -16.87 10.40 -1.25
N LYS A 140 -17.78 10.27 -0.27
CA LYS A 140 -17.60 10.82 1.08
C LYS A 140 -16.36 10.25 1.76
N ARG A 141 -16.18 8.92 1.70
CA ARG A 141 -15.02 8.24 2.30
C ARG A 141 -13.70 8.64 1.64
N ILE A 142 -13.68 8.74 0.30
CA ILE A 142 -12.51 9.12 -0.47
C ILE A 142 -12.12 10.57 -0.17
N LYS A 143 -13.07 11.50 -0.11
CA LYS A 143 -12.81 12.90 0.28
C LYS A 143 -12.13 13.00 1.64
N GLN A 144 -12.65 12.30 2.65
CA GLN A 144 -12.03 12.23 3.97
C GLN A 144 -10.61 11.63 3.92
N ALA A 145 -10.38 10.60 3.11
CA ALA A 145 -9.06 10.01 2.94
C ALA A 145 -8.05 10.99 2.29
N VAL A 146 -8.51 11.81 1.34
CA VAL A 146 -7.68 12.87 0.73
C VAL A 146 -7.35 13.97 1.74
N GLU A 147 -8.34 14.47 2.48
CA GLU A 147 -8.16 15.52 3.51
C GLU A 147 -7.20 15.07 4.63
N SER A 148 -7.35 13.83 5.10
CA SER A 148 -6.45 13.23 6.09
C SER A 148 -5.04 12.99 5.56
N SER A 149 -4.87 12.83 4.24
CA SER A 149 -3.55 12.71 3.61
C SER A 149 -2.88 14.07 3.41
N ALA A 150 -3.64 15.10 3.02
CA ALA A 150 -3.15 16.47 2.85
C ALA A 150 -2.72 17.12 4.18
N SER A 151 -3.45 16.85 5.26
CA SER A 151 -3.11 17.36 6.59
C SER A 151 -1.82 16.77 7.19
N ARG A 152 -1.34 15.62 6.69
CA ARG A 152 -0.09 14.95 7.12
C ARG A 152 1.18 15.45 6.43
N LEU A 153 1.09 16.37 5.47
CA LEU A 153 2.28 17.01 4.90
C LEU A 153 2.99 17.84 6.00
N PRO A 154 4.34 17.80 6.07
CA PRO A 154 5.10 18.58 7.04
C PRO A 154 4.66 20.04 7.03
N LEU A 155 4.50 20.64 8.21
CA LEU A 155 4.09 22.05 8.36
C LEU A 155 4.97 23.00 7.53
N ALA A 156 6.23 22.62 7.29
CA ALA A 156 7.19 23.33 6.43
C ALA A 156 6.72 23.55 4.98
N MET A 157 5.86 22.69 4.42
CA MET A 157 5.25 22.90 3.09
C MET A 157 3.93 23.67 3.15
N LYS A 158 3.33 23.82 4.34
CA LYS A 158 2.08 24.58 4.53
C LYS A 158 2.32 26.09 4.63
N THR A 159 3.54 26.51 4.94
CA THR A 159 3.94 27.91 5.14
C THR A 159 4.85 28.47 4.06
N ALA A 160 4.96 27.83 2.90
CA ALA A 160 5.68 28.43 1.77
C ALA A 160 4.92 29.71 1.37
N LYS A 161 5.41 30.87 1.83
CA LYS A 161 4.93 32.18 1.39
C LYS A 161 5.22 32.26 -0.09
N MET A 162 4.16 32.40 -0.89
CA MET A 162 4.31 32.75 -2.29
C MET A 162 4.76 34.21 -2.40
N HIS A 163 5.84 34.45 -3.13
CA HIS A 163 6.18 35.78 -3.62
C HIS A 163 6.08 35.69 -5.16
N ASN A 164 5.15 36.44 -5.75
CA ASN A 164 4.88 36.45 -7.20
C ASN A 164 4.60 35.07 -7.84
N GLY A 165 3.91 34.16 -7.12
CA GLY A 165 3.43 32.89 -7.68
C GLY A 165 4.48 31.78 -7.84
N ILE A 166 5.70 31.97 -7.32
CA ILE A 166 6.76 30.95 -7.32
C ILE A 166 6.98 30.47 -5.87
N PRO A 167 7.01 29.15 -5.61
CA PRO A 167 7.31 28.64 -4.27
C PRO A 167 8.77 28.93 -3.92
N LEU A 168 8.99 29.74 -2.88
CA LEU A 168 10.31 29.92 -2.27
C LEU A 168 10.66 28.66 -1.48
N CYS A 169 11.45 27.76 -2.06
CA CYS A 169 12.18 26.76 -1.28
C CYS A 169 13.20 27.49 -0.41
N PRO A 170 13.24 27.26 0.92
CA PRO A 170 14.41 27.62 1.71
C PRO A 170 15.57 26.71 1.24
N ASP A 171 16.53 27.34 0.57
CA ASP A 171 17.94 26.97 0.57
C ASP A 171 18.37 25.70 -0.21
N LEU A 172 17.71 25.39 -1.33
CA LEU A 172 18.19 24.36 -2.28
C LEU A 172 18.92 24.89 -3.52
N TRP A 173 19.29 26.18 -3.53
CA TRP A 173 19.97 26.85 -4.65
C TRP A 173 21.35 27.40 -4.27
N SER A 174 22.17 26.64 -3.53
CA SER A 174 23.62 26.84 -3.64
C SER A 174 24.07 26.19 -4.95
N GLY A 175 24.04 26.97 -6.04
CA GLY A 175 24.28 26.52 -7.41
C GLY A 175 25.62 25.79 -7.61
N LYS A 176 25.62 24.47 -7.38
CA LYS A 176 26.65 23.56 -7.89
C LYS A 176 26.03 22.72 -9.01
N PRO A 177 26.68 22.63 -10.19
CA PRO A 177 26.23 21.77 -11.28
C PRO A 177 26.11 20.31 -10.85
N TRP A 178 25.13 19.60 -11.42
CA TRP A 178 25.01 18.15 -11.32
C TRP A 178 26.18 17.48 -12.07
N ASP A 179 27.31 17.29 -11.41
CA ASP A 179 28.39 16.45 -11.95
C ASP A 179 28.02 14.98 -11.81
N LYS A 180 28.10 14.27 -12.94
CA LYS A 180 27.96 12.81 -13.02
C LYS A 180 29.24 12.18 -12.46
N GLY A 181 29.18 11.63 -11.26
CA GLY A 181 30.24 10.78 -10.73
C GLY A 181 30.21 10.74 -9.21
N GLU A 182 30.40 9.55 -8.67
CA GLU A 182 30.76 9.30 -7.26
C GLU A 182 29.62 9.45 -6.23
N PHE A 183 28.92 8.33 -5.98
CA PHE A 183 28.33 8.05 -4.67
C PHE A 183 29.10 6.89 -4.04
N GLU A 184 30.35 7.16 -3.68
CA GLU A 184 30.95 6.57 -2.48
C GLU A 184 30.90 7.64 -1.39
N GLY A 185 30.50 7.29 -0.16
CA GLY A 185 30.57 8.22 0.96
C GLY A 185 29.47 8.10 1.99
N GLU A 186 29.61 7.10 2.86
CA GLU A 186 29.53 7.21 4.32
C GLU A 186 28.52 8.19 4.94
N SER A 187 27.47 7.61 5.51
CA SER A 187 26.64 8.26 6.53
C SER A 187 27.44 8.44 7.84
N ASN A 188 28.08 9.60 8.01
CA ASN A 188 28.60 10.02 9.30
C ASN A 188 27.47 10.64 10.15
N PHE A 189 26.93 9.84 11.07
CA PHE A 189 26.25 10.34 12.27
C PHE A 189 27.30 10.70 13.32
N PRO A 190 27.24 11.86 13.99
CA PRO A 190 28.15 12.14 15.09
C PRO A 190 27.75 11.30 16.30
N LEU A 191 28.55 10.26 16.59
CA LEU A 191 28.57 9.58 17.87
C LEU A 191 29.61 10.22 18.78
N ILE A 192 29.16 10.45 20.00
CA ILE A 192 29.85 11.10 21.10
C ILE A 192 31.11 10.31 21.46
N SER A 193 32.16 11.06 21.78
CA SER A 193 33.50 10.67 22.20
C SER A 193 33.63 9.46 23.12
N GLY A 194 34.62 8.60 22.87
CA GLY A 194 35.06 7.60 23.83
C GLY A 194 36.19 6.70 23.32
N THR A 195 37.44 7.12 23.56
CA THR A 195 38.65 6.30 23.81
C THR A 195 39.10 5.23 22.80
N GLY A 196 40.38 5.31 22.42
CA GLY A 196 40.97 4.60 21.29
C GLY A 196 41.20 3.09 21.42
N MET A 197 41.40 2.47 20.26
CA MET A 197 42.15 1.22 20.09
C MET A 197 42.57 1.07 18.61
N LYS A 198 43.87 0.96 18.35
CA LYS A 198 44.44 0.60 17.04
C LYS A 198 44.20 -0.89 16.76
N LYS A 199 43.68 -1.29 15.58
CA LYS A 199 43.95 -2.61 14.96
C LYS A 199 43.89 -2.56 13.42
N THR A 200 44.84 -3.29 12.85
CA THR A 200 45.24 -3.54 11.44
C THR A 200 44.18 -4.19 10.54
N PRO A 201 44.28 -4.04 9.20
CA PRO A 201 43.31 -4.61 8.26
C PRO A 201 43.55 -6.11 8.01
N CYS A 202 42.47 -6.89 8.12
CA CYS A 202 42.44 -8.30 7.75
C CYS A 202 41.95 -8.44 6.31
N ARG A 203 42.77 -9.04 5.45
CA ARG A 203 42.49 -9.31 4.03
C ARG A 203 41.81 -10.68 3.94
N VAL A 204 40.63 -10.76 3.32
CA VAL A 204 39.97 -12.05 3.04
C VAL A 204 39.92 -12.24 1.52
N ARG A 205 40.35 -13.44 1.09
CA ARG A 205 40.31 -13.97 -0.27
C ARG A 205 38.89 -14.35 -0.67
#